data_AF-A0A9J9FUA0-F1
#
_entry.id   AF-A0A9J9FUA0-F1
#
_cell.length_a   1.000
_cell.length_b   1.000
_cell.length_c   1.000
_cell.angle_alpha   90.00
_cell.angle_beta   90.00
_cell.angle_gamma   90.00
#
_symmetry.space_group_name_H-M   'P 1'
#
loop_
_entity.id
_entity.type
_entity.pdbx_description
1 polymer ?
#
loop_
_entity_poly.entity_id
_entity_poly.type
_entity_poly.pdbx_seq_one_letter_code
_entity_poly.pdbx_strand_id
1 'polypeptide(L)'
;MGRDYRKKGDAGRDGGGFAAIPWAVFDSPAYARLGHPAKALLLEFARQFVRDNNGKLLCSMAHLRPRGWKSADVVHRAKSELLAAGFIFETCKGQRPNRASWYAITWRALDRNHGYDHGAVESFERGAYRKNASLIPSPGIEVTPIVPSPGIEKASPIPSPGAMKATFAPSSIPSPGNHLEKPSVGAQVTAPTAQQTAHETLARLWQAIGGNHAKLWHLSANGPAIGVSAPMHCAA
;
A
#
# COMPACT_ATOMS: atom_id res chain seq x y z
N MET A 1 -45.98 -16.83 8.89
CA MET A 1 -44.93 -15.97 9.47
C MET A 1 -43.64 -16.13 8.67
N GLY A 2 -43.42 -15.25 7.69
CA GLY A 2 -42.21 -15.29 6.86
C GLY A 2 -41.00 -14.77 7.66
N ARG A 3 -39.88 -15.48 7.60
CA ARG A 3 -38.61 -14.99 8.16
C ARG A 3 -38.11 -13.87 7.26
N ASP A 4 -38.18 -12.64 7.75
CA ASP A 4 -37.50 -11.52 7.12
C ASP A 4 -35.99 -11.78 7.16
N TYR A 5 -35.43 -12.15 6.01
CA TYR A 5 -33.99 -12.21 5.82
C TYR A 5 -33.47 -10.78 5.88
N ARG A 6 -33.15 -10.29 7.08
CA ARG A 6 -32.38 -9.05 7.27
C ARG A 6 -31.19 -9.11 6.32
N LYS A 7 -31.13 -8.19 5.37
CA LYS A 7 -29.95 -8.01 4.49
C LYS A 7 -28.75 -7.82 5.41
N LYS A 8 -27.94 -8.87 5.57
CA LYS A 8 -26.77 -8.89 6.44
C LYS A 8 -25.62 -8.20 5.71
N GLY A 9 -25.72 -6.88 5.59
CA GLY A 9 -24.73 -6.04 4.95
C GLY A 9 -25.00 -4.59 5.33
N ASP A 10 -23.94 -3.87 5.67
CA ASP A 10 -24.00 -2.42 5.85
C ASP A 10 -24.25 -1.78 4.47
N ALA A 11 -25.49 -1.36 4.22
CA ALA A 11 -25.90 -0.74 2.96
C ALA A 11 -25.25 0.63 2.73
N GLY A 12 -24.62 1.22 3.75
CA GLY A 12 -23.91 2.51 3.66
C GLY A 12 -22.47 2.39 3.18
N ARG A 13 -21.97 1.18 2.93
CA ARG A 13 -20.56 0.94 2.56
C ARG A 13 -20.46 0.24 1.21
N ASP A 14 -19.40 0.57 0.47
CA ASP A 14 -18.98 -0.20 -0.69
C ASP A 14 -18.77 -1.69 -0.36
N GLY A 15 -19.24 -2.55 -1.25
CA GLY A 15 -19.10 -4.00 -1.12
C GLY A 15 -17.64 -4.46 -1.16
N GLY A 16 -17.35 -5.58 -0.49
CA GLY A 16 -16.05 -6.25 -0.54
C GLY A 16 -15.43 -6.50 0.84
N GLY A 17 -14.17 -6.93 0.81
CA GLY A 17 -13.38 -7.17 2.02
C GLY A 17 -12.85 -5.89 2.67
N PHE A 18 -12.42 -6.00 3.93
CA PHE A 18 -11.79 -4.91 4.65
C PHE A 18 -10.49 -5.38 5.31
N ALA A 19 -9.50 -4.49 5.35
CA ALA A 19 -8.29 -4.71 6.12
C ALA A 19 -8.57 -4.36 7.59
N ALA A 20 -8.53 -5.36 8.46
CA ALA A 20 -8.77 -5.18 9.89
C ALA A 20 -7.44 -4.93 10.62
N ILE A 21 -7.21 -3.68 11.01
CA ILE A 21 -6.06 -3.28 11.83
C ILE A 21 -6.59 -2.78 13.19
N PRO A 22 -6.23 -3.42 14.31
CA PRO A 22 -6.64 -2.97 15.64
C PRO A 22 -6.08 -1.58 15.98
N TRP A 23 -6.83 -0.77 16.72
CA TRP A 23 -6.33 0.52 17.24
C TRP A 23 -5.05 0.37 18.04
N ALA A 24 -4.89 -0.72 18.80
CA ALA A 24 -3.65 -1.04 19.51
C ALA A 24 -2.39 -1.09 18.63
N VAL A 25 -2.53 -1.31 17.31
CA VAL A 25 -1.41 -1.22 16.35
C VAL A 25 -1.12 0.25 16.04
N PHE A 26 -2.15 1.04 15.71
CA PHE A 26 -2.01 2.46 15.37
C PHE A 26 -1.53 3.31 16.56
N ASP A 27 -2.04 3.03 17.75
CA ASP A 27 -1.72 3.75 18.98
C ASP A 27 -0.35 3.35 19.55
N SER A 28 0.31 2.36 18.95
CA SER A 28 1.61 1.92 19.43
C SER A 28 2.72 2.95 19.10
N PRO A 29 3.63 3.22 20.04
CA PRO A 29 4.78 4.10 19.78
C PRO A 29 5.68 3.57 18.65
N ALA A 30 5.74 2.25 18.46
CA ALA A 30 6.43 1.65 17.32
C ALA A 30 5.83 2.09 15.98
N TYR A 31 4.49 2.16 15.87
CA TYR A 31 3.82 2.59 14.65
C TYR A 31 4.06 4.07 14.38
N ALA A 32 4.00 4.91 15.43
CA ALA A 32 4.24 6.35 15.32
C ALA A 32 5.58 6.66 14.64
N ARG A 33 6.65 5.94 15.03
CA ARG A 33 8.01 6.11 14.50
C ARG A 33 8.26 5.52 13.11
N LEU A 34 7.35 4.69 12.59
CA LEU A 34 7.53 4.13 11.25
C LEU A 34 7.55 5.23 10.18
N GLY A 35 8.46 5.08 9.24
CA GLY A 35 8.50 5.79 7.99
C GLY A 35 7.22 5.60 7.18
N HIS A 36 6.91 6.60 6.36
CA HIS A 36 5.74 6.61 5.50
C HIS A 36 5.66 5.39 4.55
N PRO A 37 6.76 4.94 3.90
CA PRO A 37 6.68 3.74 3.07
C PRO A 37 6.46 2.47 3.89
N ALA A 38 6.98 2.37 5.11
CA ALA A 38 6.71 1.24 6.00
C ALA A 38 5.25 1.18 6.43
N LYS A 39 4.65 2.33 6.80
CA LYS A 39 3.21 2.44 7.08
C LYS A 39 2.37 2.00 5.88
N ALA A 40 2.70 2.46 4.67
CA ALA A 40 1.99 2.06 3.45
C ALA A 40 2.13 0.55 3.15
N LEU A 41 3.34 0.00 3.30
CA LEU A 41 3.58 -1.43 3.10
C LEU A 41 2.84 -2.29 4.14
N LEU A 42 2.69 -1.80 5.37
CA LEU A 42 1.92 -2.46 6.42
C LEU A 42 0.44 -2.59 6.04
N LEU A 43 -0.13 -1.55 5.43
CA LEU A 43 -1.50 -1.59 4.91
C LEU A 43 -1.65 -2.61 3.78
N GLU A 44 -0.64 -2.79 2.93
CA GLU A 44 -0.64 -3.83 1.90
C GLU A 44 -0.65 -5.24 2.51
N PHE A 45 0.13 -5.48 3.58
CA PHE A 45 0.07 -6.75 4.32
C PHE A 45 -1.31 -6.96 4.96
N ALA A 46 -1.88 -5.93 5.58
CA ALA A 46 -3.21 -6.00 6.18
C ALA A 46 -4.31 -6.27 5.13
N ARG A 47 -4.13 -5.78 3.90
CA ARG A 47 -5.03 -6.04 2.76
C ARG A 47 -4.87 -7.46 2.20
N GLN A 48 -3.67 -8.04 2.24
CA GLN A 48 -3.43 -9.42 1.82
C GLN A 48 -3.96 -10.44 2.82
N PHE A 49 -3.99 -10.09 4.10
CA PHE A 49 -4.46 -11.00 5.14
C PHE A 49 -5.96 -11.27 5.02
N VAL A 50 -6.31 -12.51 4.71
CA VAL A 50 -7.67 -13.00 4.56
C VAL A 50 -7.78 -14.35 5.25
N ARG A 51 -8.69 -14.43 6.24
CA ARG A 51 -9.03 -15.64 7.01
C ARG A 51 -7.82 -16.29 7.69
N ASP A 52 -7.14 -17.22 7.02
CA ASP A 52 -6.21 -18.22 7.55
C ASP A 52 -4.85 -18.23 6.80
N ASN A 53 -4.54 -17.16 6.07
CA ASN A 53 -3.29 -17.04 5.32
C ASN A 53 -2.17 -16.28 6.07
N ASN A 54 -2.29 -16.04 7.38
CA ASN A 54 -1.23 -15.38 8.13
C ASN A 54 0.03 -16.25 8.10
N GLY A 55 1.16 -15.67 7.68
CA GLY A 55 2.41 -16.39 7.46
C GLY A 55 2.64 -16.85 6.02
N LYS A 56 1.72 -16.56 5.09
CA LYS A 56 1.93 -16.73 3.64
C LYS A 56 1.76 -15.42 2.86
N LEU A 57 1.97 -14.29 3.53
CA LEU A 57 1.84 -12.97 2.90
C LEU A 57 3.08 -12.67 2.05
N LEU A 58 2.87 -12.01 0.90
CA LEU A 58 3.88 -11.78 -0.11
C LEU A 58 4.36 -10.32 -0.11
N CYS A 59 5.67 -10.14 -0.23
CA CYS A 59 6.31 -8.84 -0.38
C CYS A 59 7.14 -8.75 -1.67
N SER A 60 6.82 -9.58 -2.67
CA SER A 60 7.57 -9.60 -3.93
C SER A 60 7.17 -8.42 -4.82
N MET A 61 8.14 -7.89 -5.59
CA MET A 61 7.86 -6.82 -6.54
C MET A 61 6.84 -7.21 -7.60
N ALA A 62 6.77 -8.49 -7.99
CA ALA A 62 5.74 -8.97 -8.92
C ALA A 62 4.32 -8.78 -8.35
N HIS A 63 4.14 -8.96 -7.03
CA HIS A 63 2.86 -8.75 -6.36
C HIS A 63 2.56 -7.25 -6.13
N LEU A 64 3.58 -6.46 -5.79
CA LEU A 64 3.41 -5.05 -5.42
C LEU A 64 3.35 -4.09 -6.62
N ARG A 65 3.94 -4.44 -7.77
CA ARG A 65 3.92 -3.60 -8.99
C ARG A 65 2.51 -3.24 -9.45
N PRO A 66 1.55 -4.17 -9.58
CA PRO A 66 0.16 -3.85 -9.93
C PRO A 66 -0.54 -2.93 -8.92
N ARG A 67 -0.01 -2.85 -7.68
CA ARG A 67 -0.52 -2.00 -6.60
C ARG A 67 0.12 -0.60 -6.60
N GLY A 68 1.00 -0.31 -7.56
CA GLY A 68 1.64 1.00 -7.73
C GLY A 68 3.04 1.12 -7.15
N TRP A 69 3.64 0.04 -6.62
CA TRP A 69 5.01 0.07 -6.12
C TRP A 69 6.03 0.00 -7.26
N LYS A 70 6.86 1.02 -7.37
CA LYS A 70 7.81 1.17 -8.48
C LYS A 70 9.24 0.77 -8.12
N SER A 71 9.67 1.04 -6.87
CA SER A 71 11.05 0.83 -6.42
C SER A 71 11.18 -0.37 -5.49
N ALA A 72 12.06 -1.30 -5.85
CA ALA A 72 12.42 -2.44 -5.01
C ALA A 72 13.17 -2.01 -3.74
N ASP A 73 14.01 -0.96 -3.83
CA ASP A 73 14.78 -0.46 -2.68
C ASP A 73 13.87 0.15 -1.62
N VAL A 74 12.84 0.88 -2.04
CA VAL A 74 11.84 1.43 -1.11
C VAL A 74 11.09 0.31 -0.40
N VAL A 75 10.69 -0.75 -1.13
CA VAL A 75 10.07 -1.94 -0.54
C VAL A 75 11.04 -2.62 0.44
N HIS A 76 12.31 -2.77 0.06
CA HIS A 76 13.31 -3.40 0.91
C HIS A 76 13.52 -2.62 2.21
N ARG A 77 13.72 -1.30 2.13
CA ARG A 77 13.87 -0.43 3.31
C ARG A 77 12.63 -0.50 4.21
N ALA A 78 11.44 -0.35 3.63
CA ALA A 78 10.18 -0.43 4.36
C ALA A 78 9.99 -1.79 5.03
N LYS A 79 10.33 -2.88 4.35
CA LYS A 79 10.26 -4.24 4.88
C LYS A 79 11.21 -4.43 6.05
N SER A 80 12.48 -4.01 5.91
CA SER A 80 13.47 -4.10 6.98
C SER A 80 13.04 -3.31 8.21
N GLU A 81 12.46 -2.13 8.01
CA GLU A 81 11.91 -1.30 9.08
C GLU A 81 10.74 -1.99 9.81
N LEU A 82 9.80 -2.60 9.07
CA LEU A 82 8.68 -3.35 9.67
C LEU A 82 9.13 -4.60 10.43
N LEU A 83 10.16 -5.29 9.95
CA LEU A 83 10.77 -6.44 10.64
C LEU A 83 11.43 -5.99 11.94
N ALA A 84 12.24 -4.92 11.91
CA ALA A 84 12.89 -4.36 13.09
C ALA A 84 11.88 -3.87 14.13
N ALA A 85 10.83 -3.18 13.67
CA ALA A 85 9.74 -2.72 14.53
C ALA A 85 8.83 -3.85 15.02
N GLY A 86 8.96 -5.08 14.52
CA GLY A 86 8.18 -6.24 14.96
C GLY A 86 6.72 -6.24 14.53
N PHE A 87 6.36 -5.50 13.46
CA PHE A 87 5.00 -5.53 12.89
C PHE A 87 4.78 -6.72 11.96
N ILE A 88 5.85 -7.18 11.31
CA ILE A 88 5.86 -8.38 10.48
C ILE A 88 6.94 -9.35 10.94
N PHE A 89 6.75 -10.63 10.62
CA PHE A 89 7.69 -11.70 10.91
C PHE A 89 7.92 -12.53 9.63
N GLU A 90 9.17 -12.87 9.31
CA GLU A 90 9.50 -13.70 8.15
C GLU A 90 9.34 -15.19 8.52
N THR A 91 8.37 -15.87 7.90
CA THR A 91 8.05 -17.27 8.18
C THR A 91 8.78 -18.25 7.26
N CYS A 92 9.18 -17.78 6.10
CA CYS A 92 9.91 -18.53 5.10
C CYS A 92 10.88 -17.59 4.39
N LYS A 93 12.16 -17.93 4.36
CA LYS A 93 13.18 -17.22 3.61
C LYS A 93 13.12 -17.61 2.14
N GLY A 94 13.12 -16.61 1.26
CA GLY A 94 13.18 -16.84 -0.17
C GLY A 94 14.47 -17.54 -0.57
N GLN A 95 14.37 -18.50 -1.50
CA GLN A 95 15.49 -19.28 -2.04
C GLN A 95 15.33 -19.43 -3.56
N ARG A 96 16.45 -19.34 -4.28
CA ARG A 96 16.51 -19.62 -5.73
C ARG A 96 16.32 -21.14 -5.94
N PRO A 97 15.66 -21.63 -7.00
CA PRO A 97 14.98 -20.88 -8.06
C PRO A 97 13.53 -20.44 -7.74
N ASN A 98 12.75 -21.21 -6.97
CA ASN A 98 11.29 -21.05 -6.90
C ASN A 98 10.72 -20.97 -5.46
N ARG A 99 11.41 -20.34 -4.50
CA ARG A 99 10.88 -20.11 -3.16
C ARG A 99 10.77 -18.62 -2.85
N ALA A 100 9.54 -18.12 -2.73
CA ALA A 100 9.26 -16.74 -2.33
C ALA A 100 9.39 -16.58 -0.82
N SER A 101 9.81 -15.39 -0.34
CA SER A 101 9.73 -15.07 1.08
C SER A 101 8.27 -14.92 1.50
N TRP A 102 7.92 -15.50 2.65
CA TRP A 102 6.62 -15.33 3.27
C TRP A 102 6.71 -14.56 4.58
N TYR A 103 5.66 -13.80 4.85
CA TYR A 103 5.56 -12.95 6.02
C TYR A 103 4.24 -13.18 6.77
N ALA A 104 4.27 -12.93 8.07
CA ALA A 104 3.12 -12.88 8.96
C ALA A 104 2.98 -11.50 9.59
N ILE A 105 1.75 -11.06 9.84
CA ILE A 105 1.47 -9.90 10.70
C ILE A 105 1.44 -10.35 12.16
N THR A 106 2.06 -9.57 13.04
CA THR A 106 2.28 -9.98 14.43
C THR A 106 1.11 -9.66 15.36
N TRP A 107 0.15 -8.81 14.99
CA TRP A 107 -1.06 -8.59 15.81
C TRP A 107 -2.12 -9.69 15.68
N ARG A 108 -1.88 -10.71 14.85
CA ARG A 108 -2.69 -11.93 14.74
C ARG A 108 -1.87 -13.15 15.11
N ALA A 109 -2.55 -14.25 15.46
CA ALA A 109 -1.88 -15.53 15.63
C ALA A 109 -1.36 -16.02 14.28
N LEU A 110 -0.24 -16.74 14.28
CA LEU A 110 0.26 -17.41 13.09
C LEU A 110 -0.66 -18.58 12.75
N ASP A 111 -1.08 -18.69 11.50
CA ASP A 111 -1.94 -19.78 11.04
C ASP A 111 -1.11 -21.05 10.83
N ARG A 112 -1.72 -22.22 11.04
CA ARG A 112 -1.03 -23.51 10.87
C ARG A 112 -0.96 -23.88 9.39
N ASN A 113 0.04 -23.35 8.69
CA ASN A 113 0.30 -23.69 7.30
C ASN A 113 1.60 -24.50 7.14
N HIS A 114 1.64 -25.33 6.10
CA HIS A 114 2.85 -26.05 5.68
C HIS A 114 3.83 -25.11 4.95
N GLY A 115 5.11 -25.47 4.96
CA GLY A 115 6.17 -24.82 4.17
C GLY A 115 6.93 -23.69 4.87
N TYR A 116 6.64 -23.46 6.16
CA TYR A 116 7.45 -22.57 7.01
C TYR A 116 8.86 -23.13 7.21
N ASP A 117 9.80 -22.24 7.47
CA ASP A 117 11.13 -22.65 7.87
C ASP A 117 11.10 -23.31 9.26
N HIS A 118 12.06 -24.19 9.51
CA HIS A 118 12.18 -24.88 10.78
C HIS A 118 12.33 -23.86 11.92
N GLY A 119 11.55 -24.02 12.99
CA GLY A 119 11.56 -23.09 14.13
C GLY A 119 10.83 -21.75 13.91
N ALA A 120 10.27 -21.50 12.72
CA ALA A 120 9.54 -20.26 12.46
C ALA A 120 8.29 -20.11 13.34
N VAL A 121 7.58 -21.21 13.60
CA VAL A 121 6.40 -21.23 14.48
C VAL A 121 6.79 -20.96 15.94
N GLU A 122 7.94 -21.48 16.37
CA GLU A 122 8.46 -21.31 17.73
C GLU A 122 9.01 -19.90 17.96
N SER A 123 9.63 -19.32 16.93
CA SER A 123 10.20 -17.97 16.96
C SER A 123 9.15 -16.86 16.79
N PHE A 124 7.93 -17.22 16.37
CA PHE A 124 6.88 -16.23 16.14
C PHE A 124 6.35 -15.66 17.45
N GLU A 125 6.52 -14.35 17.64
CA GLU A 125 5.97 -13.63 18.78
C GLU A 125 4.76 -12.77 18.38
N ARG A 126 3.57 -13.13 18.90
CA ARG A 126 2.38 -12.29 18.74
C ARG A 126 2.55 -10.98 19.51
N GLY A 127 2.39 -9.86 18.79
CA GLY A 127 2.45 -8.51 19.34
C GLY A 127 3.88 -8.00 19.56
N ALA A 128 4.88 -8.51 18.83
CA ALA A 128 6.29 -8.11 18.96
C ALA A 128 6.49 -6.57 18.91
N TYR A 129 5.71 -5.85 18.11
CA TYR A 129 5.73 -4.38 18.03
C TYR A 129 5.50 -3.65 19.35
N ARG A 130 4.88 -4.30 20.35
CA ARG A 130 4.66 -3.72 21.67
C ARG A 130 5.94 -3.67 22.50
N LYS A 131 6.88 -4.59 22.25
CA LYS A 131 8.15 -4.71 22.96
C LYS A 131 9.25 -3.86 22.31
N ASN A 132 9.24 -3.79 20.98
CA ASN A 132 10.32 -3.15 20.20
C ASN A 132 10.23 -1.62 20.16
N ALA A 133 9.33 -1.04 20.95
CA ALA A 133 9.11 0.38 20.95
C ALA A 133 10.29 1.20 21.51
N SER A 134 11.21 0.60 22.25
CA SER A 134 12.39 1.32 22.79
C SER A 134 13.65 1.09 21.96
N LEU A 135 13.62 0.14 21.00
CA LEU A 135 14.80 -0.36 20.28
C LEU A 135 14.99 0.28 18.89
N ILE A 136 14.04 1.09 18.44
CA ILE A 136 14.19 1.81 17.17
C ILE A 136 14.98 3.08 17.47
N PRO A 137 16.27 3.17 17.08
CA PRO A 137 16.97 4.44 17.16
C PRO A 137 16.15 5.46 16.38
N SER A 138 15.95 6.65 16.95
CA SER A 138 15.32 7.74 16.21
C SER A 138 15.98 7.85 14.84
N PRO A 139 15.23 8.11 13.75
CA PRO A 139 15.81 8.41 12.44
C PRO A 139 16.42 9.83 12.48
N GLY A 140 17.22 10.11 13.50
CA GLY A 140 18.19 11.17 13.50
C GLY A 140 19.28 10.72 12.56
N ILE A 141 19.25 11.27 11.35
CA ILE A 141 20.50 11.60 10.70
C ILE A 141 21.15 12.63 11.64
N GLU A 142 21.81 12.17 12.70
CA GLU A 142 22.89 12.94 13.28
C GLU A 142 23.95 12.96 12.19
N VAL A 143 23.86 13.95 11.30
CA VAL A 143 25.03 14.43 10.60
C VAL A 143 25.93 14.92 11.72
N THR A 144 26.77 14.05 12.25
CA THR A 144 27.95 14.49 12.97
C THR A 144 28.62 15.50 12.05
N PRO A 145 28.74 16.78 12.44
CA PRO A 145 29.48 17.72 11.63
C PRO A 145 30.88 17.15 11.49
N ILE A 146 31.27 16.74 10.28
CA ILE A 146 32.66 16.48 9.92
C ILE A 146 33.31 17.87 9.79
N VAL A 147 33.30 18.63 10.87
CA VAL A 147 34.00 19.89 10.98
C VAL A 147 34.94 19.69 12.16
N PRO A 148 36.25 19.50 11.90
CA PRO A 148 37.23 19.61 12.96
C PRO A 148 37.12 21.00 13.59
N SER A 149 36.97 21.06 14.92
CA SER A 149 37.01 22.29 15.69
C SER A 149 38.25 23.12 15.34
N PRO A 150 38.13 24.42 14.98
CA PRO A 150 39.30 25.23 14.70
C PRO A 150 39.93 25.68 16.03
N GLY A 151 40.94 24.93 16.47
CA GLY A 151 41.70 25.21 17.68
C GLY A 151 43.18 25.47 17.37
N ILE A 152 43.53 26.76 17.28
CA ILE A 152 44.83 27.38 17.60
C ILE A 152 46.05 26.85 16.84
N GLU A 153 46.45 27.53 15.75
CA GLU A 153 47.87 27.71 15.41
C GLU A 153 48.15 29.12 14.85
N LYS A 154 48.91 29.87 15.65
CA LYS A 154 50.01 30.80 15.30
C LYS A 154 49.89 31.69 14.04
N ALA A 155 49.82 32.99 14.28
CA ALA A 155 50.08 34.02 13.27
C ALA A 155 51.49 33.85 12.66
N SER A 156 51.58 33.90 11.34
CA SER A 156 52.81 34.08 10.56
C SER A 156 52.55 35.00 9.36
N PRO A 157 53.57 35.73 8.90
CA PRO A 157 53.43 37.11 8.48
C PRO A 157 52.94 37.25 7.03
N ILE A 158 52.16 38.31 6.84
CA ILE A 158 51.79 38.88 5.55
C ILE A 158 53.05 39.14 4.69
N PRO A 159 52.98 38.89 3.38
CA PRO A 159 53.29 39.96 2.45
C PRO A 159 52.10 40.24 1.52
N SER A 160 51.72 41.52 1.41
CA SER A 160 50.84 42.06 0.35
C SER A 160 51.73 42.65 -0.76
N PRO A 161 51.23 43.04 -1.97
CA PRO A 161 49.85 43.03 -2.49
C PRO A 161 49.73 42.48 -3.94
N GLY A 162 48.63 41.81 -4.27
CA GLY A 162 48.32 41.40 -5.65
C GLY A 162 46.83 41.51 -5.94
N ALA A 163 46.42 42.60 -6.56
CA ALA A 163 45.03 42.89 -6.90
C ALA A 163 44.47 41.91 -7.95
N MET A 164 43.32 41.28 -7.66
CA MET A 164 42.33 40.91 -8.66
C MET A 164 40.93 40.97 -8.03
N LYS A 165 40.14 41.95 -8.50
CA LYS A 165 38.79 42.26 -8.02
C LYS A 165 37.79 41.42 -8.82
N ALA A 166 37.17 40.41 -8.21
CA ALA A 166 35.96 39.79 -8.76
C ALA A 166 34.73 40.43 -8.10
N THR A 167 33.98 41.19 -8.88
CA THR A 167 32.71 41.79 -8.45
C THR A 167 31.61 40.80 -8.78
N PHE A 168 30.99 40.19 -7.77
CA PHE A 168 29.70 39.53 -7.93
C PHE A 168 28.68 40.25 -7.05
N ALA A 169 27.71 40.88 -7.70
CA ALA A 169 26.60 41.56 -7.05
C ALA A 169 25.75 40.57 -6.23
N PRO A 170 25.15 41.00 -5.10
CA PRO A 170 24.21 40.16 -4.36
C PRO A 170 22.93 39.99 -5.17
N SER A 171 22.64 38.74 -5.56
CA SER A 171 21.33 38.39 -6.12
C SER A 171 20.29 38.41 -5.01
N SER A 172 19.24 39.18 -5.24
CA SER A 172 18.15 39.50 -4.31
C SER A 172 17.43 38.26 -3.81
N ILE A 173 17.39 38.09 -2.48
CA ILE A 173 16.51 37.14 -1.79
C ILE A 173 15.09 37.72 -1.82
N PRO A 174 14.07 37.05 -2.40
CA PRO A 174 12.69 37.47 -2.20
C PRO A 174 12.19 37.06 -0.80
N SER A 175 11.48 37.98 -0.16
CA SER A 175 10.93 37.86 1.20
C SER A 175 9.85 36.75 1.31
N PRO A 176 9.68 36.08 2.46
CA PRO A 176 8.65 35.05 2.63
C PRO A 176 7.28 35.72 2.83
N GLY A 177 6.48 35.79 1.77
CA GLY A 177 5.09 36.21 1.82
C GLY A 177 4.17 35.05 2.22
N ASN A 178 3.58 35.13 3.42
CA ASN A 178 2.41 34.34 3.78
C ASN A 178 1.19 34.87 2.98
N HIS A 179 0.55 34.01 2.19
CA HIS A 179 -0.75 34.30 1.57
C HIS A 179 -1.76 33.22 1.98
N LEU A 180 -2.40 33.41 3.13
CA LEU A 180 -3.67 32.76 3.46
C LEU A 180 -4.78 33.68 2.95
N GLU A 181 -5.32 33.41 1.77
CA GLU A 181 -6.59 33.99 1.35
C GLU A 181 -7.55 32.88 0.91
N LYS A 182 -8.63 32.77 1.69
CA LYS A 182 -9.92 32.22 1.24
C LYS A 182 -10.60 33.28 0.38
N PRO A 183 -11.33 32.86 -0.66
CA PRO A 183 -12.67 33.39 -0.81
C PRO A 183 -13.73 32.28 -0.90
N SER A 184 -14.86 32.57 -0.28
CA SER A 184 -16.11 31.82 -0.37
C SER A 184 -17.09 32.61 -1.26
N VAL A 185 -18.08 31.87 -1.80
CA VAL A 185 -19.33 32.32 -2.43
C VAL A 185 -19.29 32.67 -3.94
N GLY A 186 -19.78 31.71 -4.74
CA GLY A 186 -21.03 31.83 -5.51
C GLY A 186 -21.05 32.61 -6.83
N ALA A 187 -21.07 31.88 -7.95
CA ALA A 187 -21.88 32.21 -9.14
C ALA A 187 -21.98 31.00 -10.09
N GLN A 188 -23.21 30.68 -10.50
CA GLN A 188 -23.56 29.78 -11.62
C GLN A 188 -23.24 30.41 -12.99
N VAL A 189 -23.48 29.62 -14.07
CA VAL A 189 -23.53 29.94 -15.52
C VAL A 189 -22.20 29.59 -16.22
N THR A 190 -22.06 28.74 -17.26
CA THR A 190 -22.93 27.99 -18.19
C THR A 190 -22.12 26.86 -18.86
N ALA A 191 -22.82 25.85 -19.41
CA ALA A 191 -22.27 24.71 -20.15
C ALA A 191 -21.54 25.07 -21.47
N PRO A 192 -20.65 24.19 -21.96
CA PRO A 192 -20.42 24.05 -23.39
C PRO A 192 -20.76 22.64 -23.92
N THR A 193 -21.59 22.68 -24.95
CA THR A 193 -21.95 21.64 -25.92
C THR A 193 -20.72 20.96 -26.52
N ALA A 194 -20.44 19.70 -26.13
CA ALA A 194 -19.46 18.85 -26.83
C ALA A 194 -19.69 17.34 -26.65
N GLN A 195 -20.93 16.90 -26.35
CA GLN A 195 -21.24 15.47 -26.10
C GLN A 195 -22.37 14.89 -26.95
N GLN A 196 -22.95 15.65 -27.88
CA GLN A 196 -24.05 15.15 -28.72
C GLN A 196 -23.59 14.47 -30.03
N THR A 197 -22.39 14.75 -30.53
CA THR A 197 -21.89 14.16 -31.78
C THR A 197 -21.25 12.77 -31.64
N ALA A 198 -20.93 12.31 -30.41
CA ALA A 198 -20.39 10.97 -30.18
C ALA A 198 -21.48 9.89 -30.05
N HIS A 199 -22.69 10.26 -29.61
CA HIS A 199 -23.79 9.31 -29.37
C HIS A 199 -24.54 8.92 -30.66
N GLU A 200 -24.61 9.80 -31.66
CA GLU A 200 -25.27 9.48 -32.94
C GLU A 200 -24.44 8.52 -33.81
N THR A 201 -23.11 8.55 -33.68
CA THR A 201 -22.21 7.71 -34.48
C THR A 201 -22.25 6.24 -34.05
N LEU A 202 -22.43 5.96 -32.76
CA LEU A 202 -22.53 4.59 -32.24
C LEU A 202 -23.92 3.98 -32.42
N ALA A 203 -24.99 4.79 -32.38
CA ALA A 203 -26.36 4.31 -32.60
C ALA A 203 -26.58 3.82 -34.05
N ARG A 204 -25.95 4.46 -35.04
CA ARG A 204 -26.04 4.05 -36.45
C ARG A 204 -25.26 2.77 -36.77
N LEU A 205 -24.16 2.52 -36.06
CA LEU A 205 -23.38 1.28 -36.18
C LEU A 205 -24.12 0.05 -35.62
N TRP A 206 -25.01 0.25 -34.64
CA TRP A 206 -25.77 -0.85 -34.04
C TRP A 206 -27.06 -1.22 -34.81
N GLN A 207 -27.63 -0.30 -35.60
CA GLN A 207 -28.79 -0.58 -36.46
C GLN A 207 -28.45 -1.39 -37.73
N ALA A 208 -27.18 -1.43 -38.15
CA ALA A 208 -26.73 -2.17 -39.33
C ALA A 208 -26.56 -3.69 -39.10
N ILE A 209 -26.67 -4.16 -37.85
CA ILE A 209 -26.46 -5.58 -37.47
C ILE A 209 -27.81 -6.30 -37.14
N GLY A 210 -28.96 -5.63 -37.34
CA GLY A 210 -30.27 -6.28 -37.25
C GLY A 210 -30.68 -6.77 -35.84
N GLY A 211 -30.17 -6.14 -34.78
CA GLY A 211 -30.52 -6.50 -33.40
C GLY A 211 -31.82 -5.83 -32.91
N ASN A 212 -32.80 -6.65 -32.51
CA ASN A 212 -34.09 -6.22 -31.97
C ASN A 212 -33.96 -5.78 -30.49
N HIS A 213 -34.50 -4.62 -30.13
CA HIS A 213 -34.20 -3.89 -28.87
C HIS A 213 -34.99 -4.37 -27.63
N ALA A 214 -35.64 -5.53 -27.69
CA ALA A 214 -36.63 -5.98 -26.70
C ALA A 214 -36.18 -7.09 -25.74
N LYS A 215 -34.88 -7.40 -25.64
CA LYS A 215 -34.36 -8.33 -24.62
C LYS A 215 -32.98 -7.89 -24.13
N LEU A 216 -32.95 -6.96 -23.17
CA LEU A 216 -31.68 -6.50 -22.59
C LEU A 216 -31.62 -6.50 -21.07
N TRP A 217 -32.50 -7.24 -20.38
CA TRP A 217 -32.32 -7.57 -18.96
C TRP A 217 -33.00 -8.90 -18.66
N HIS A 218 -32.22 -9.98 -18.52
CA HIS A 218 -32.48 -11.09 -17.58
C HIS A 218 -31.45 -12.20 -17.82
N LEU A 219 -30.34 -12.19 -17.08
CA LEU A 219 -29.59 -13.42 -16.80
C LEU A 219 -28.82 -13.27 -15.48
N SER A 220 -29.43 -13.72 -14.38
CA SER A 220 -28.71 -14.37 -13.28
C SER A 220 -29.63 -15.32 -12.49
N ALA A 221 -29.26 -16.61 -12.54
CA ALA A 221 -29.39 -17.70 -11.58
C ALA A 221 -30.67 -17.91 -10.73
N ASN A 222 -31.36 -19.05 -10.92
CA ASN A 222 -31.53 -20.12 -9.90
C ASN A 222 -32.43 -21.32 -10.33
N GLY A 223 -31.84 -22.54 -10.42
CA GLY A 223 -32.37 -23.90 -10.09
C GLY A 223 -33.42 -24.60 -11.00
N PRO A 224 -33.67 -25.94 -10.88
CA PRO A 224 -33.18 -26.94 -9.90
C PRO A 224 -32.68 -28.29 -10.49
N ALA A 225 -32.29 -29.21 -9.60
CA ALA A 225 -31.87 -30.59 -9.84
C ALA A 225 -33.03 -31.57 -10.14
N ILE A 226 -32.82 -32.49 -11.09
CA ILE A 226 -33.60 -33.74 -11.24
C ILE A 226 -32.66 -34.81 -11.83
N GLY A 227 -32.51 -35.95 -11.14
CA GLY A 227 -31.87 -37.15 -11.68
C GLY A 227 -32.90 -38.11 -12.26
N VAL A 228 -32.53 -38.87 -13.30
CA VAL A 228 -33.15 -40.16 -13.68
C VAL A 228 -32.08 -41.05 -14.34
N SER A 229 -32.16 -42.33 -14.02
CA SER A 229 -31.32 -43.50 -14.33
C SER A 229 -30.90 -43.78 -15.78
N ALA A 230 -29.84 -44.58 -15.86
CA ALA A 230 -29.35 -45.48 -16.94
C ALA A 230 -30.43 -46.49 -17.44
N PRO A 231 -30.17 -47.51 -18.32
CA PRO A 231 -28.90 -48.00 -18.91
C PRO A 231 -28.98 -48.43 -20.41
N MET A 232 -27.87 -48.91 -20.99
CA MET A 232 -27.76 -50.16 -21.79
C MET A 232 -26.42 -50.21 -22.57
N HIS A 233 -25.51 -51.11 -22.13
CA HIS A 233 -24.98 -52.30 -22.83
C HIS A 233 -24.08 -52.01 -24.05
N CYS A 234 -22.75 -52.20 -23.98
CA CYS A 234 -21.95 -53.44 -23.92
C CYS A 234 -21.60 -54.02 -25.31
N ALA A 235 -20.28 -53.99 -25.58
CA ALA A 235 -19.43 -55.01 -26.23
C ALA A 235 -19.70 -55.36 -27.71
N ALA A 236 -18.69 -55.71 -28.53
CA ALA A 236 -17.35 -56.23 -28.26
C ALA A 236 -16.30 -55.62 -29.19
#